data_AF-A0A1G4T4L6-F1
#
_entry.id   AF-A0A1G4T4L6-F1
#
_cell.length_a   1.000
_cell.length_b   1.000
_cell.length_c   1.000
_cell.angle_alpha   90.00
_cell.angle_beta   90.00
_cell.angle_gamma   90.00
#
_symmetry.space_group_name_H-M   'P 1'
#
loop_
_entity.id
_entity.type
_entity.pdbx_description
1 polymer ?
#
loop_
_entity_poly.entity_id
_entity_poly.type
_entity_poly.pdbx_seq_one_letter_code
_entity_poly.pdbx_strand_id
1 'polypeptide(L)' 'MAIIYQTNKKTGITYAYNNEPYWDKEKQQSRAKRTLIGRVDPKTGEIVPTRAYRRETESGAPAKKRG' A
#
# COMPACT_ATOMS: atom_id res chain seq x y z
N MET A 1 -14.50 -2.00 2.04
CA MET A 1 -13.12 -2.04 2.55
C MET A 1 -12.75 -3.47 2.86
N ALA A 2 -11.54 -3.92 2.51
CA ALA A 2 -11.05 -5.26 2.88
C ALA A 2 -9.53 -5.25 3.05
N ILE A 3 -8.99 -6.14 3.88
CA ILE A 3 -7.55 -6.39 3.95
C ILE A 3 -7.19 -7.44 2.90
N ILE A 4 -6.22 -7.14 2.06
CA ILE A 4 -5.70 -8.06 1.04
C ILE A 4 -4.27 -8.43 1.37
N TYR A 5 -3.97 -9.73 1.30
CA TYR A 5 -2.63 -10.26 1.47
C TYR A 5 -1.98 -10.49 0.12
N GLN A 6 -0.76 -10.00 -0.05
CA GLN A 6 0.03 -10.21 -1.25
C GLN A 6 1.39 -10.77 -0.89
N THR A 7 1.66 -11.99 -1.36
CA THR A 7 2.94 -12.67 -1.15
C THR A 7 3.89 -12.39 -2.31
N ASN A 8 5.06 -11.84 -2.00
CA ASN A 8 6.14 -11.73 -2.95
C ASN A 8 6.76 -13.12 -3.17
N LYS A 9 6.55 -13.70 -4.35
CA LYS A 9 7.00 -15.06 -4.69
C LYS A 9 8.53 -15.22 -4.68
N LYS A 10 9.30 -14.15 -4.85
CA LYS A 10 10.77 -14.21 -4.85
C LYS A 10 11.34 -14.28 -3.43
N THR A 11 10.76 -13.52 -2.50
CA THR A 11 11.26 -13.41 -1.12
C THR A 11 10.46 -14.21 -0.10
N GLY A 12 9.28 -14.73 -0.48
CA GLY A 12 8.34 -15.40 0.41
C GLY A 12 7.62 -14.46 1.38
N ILE A 13 7.80 -13.15 1.25
CA ILE A 13 7.25 -12.17 2.19
C ILE A 13 5.80 -11.85 1.85
N THR A 14 4.89 -12.01 2.81
CA THR A 14 3.49 -11.59 2.69
C THR A 14 3.31 -10.17 3.26
N TYR A 15 2.66 -9.32 2.48
CA TYR A 15 2.28 -7.97 2.88
C TYR A 15 0.77 -7.83 2.97
N ALA A 16 0.31 -7.04 3.94
CA ALA A 16 -1.09 -6.71 4.13
C ALA A 16 -1.37 -5.30 3.64
N TYR A 17 -2.43 -5.16 2.83
CA TYR A 17 -2.87 -3.89 2.26
C TYR A 17 -4.32 -3.62 2.64
N ASN A 18 -4.62 -2.38 3.01
CA ASN A 18 -6.00 -1.89 3.08
C ASN A 18 -6.47 -1.59 1.65
N ASN A 19 -7.57 -2.19 1.24
CA ASN A 19 -8.14 -2.05 -0.09
C ASN A 19 -9.43 -1.22 -0.06
N GLU A 20 -9.34 -0.07 -0.71
CA GLU A 20 -10.39 0.94 -0.89
C GLU A 20 -10.91 0.90 -2.33
N PRO A 21 -11.98 0.13 -2.63
CA PRO A 21 -12.59 0.13 -3.95
C PRO A 21 -13.33 1.45 -4.21
N TYR A 22 -13.26 1.95 -5.44
CA TYR A 22 -13.97 3.13 -5.91
C TYR A 22 -14.39 2.96 -7.37
N TRP A 23 -15.45 3.66 -7.78
CA TRP A 23 -15.84 3.74 -9.19
C TRP A 23 -15.08 4.89 -9.85
N ASP A 24 -14.24 4.56 -10.83
CA ASP A 24 -13.54 5.55 -11.64
C ASP A 24 -14.48 6.05 -12.73
N LYS A 25 -15.01 7.28 -12.56
CA LYS A 25 -15.99 7.88 -13.48
C LYS A 25 -15.40 8.22 -14.85
N GLU A 26 -14.11 8.55 -14.91
CA GLU A 26 -13.42 8.90 -16.16
C GLU A 26 -13.25 7.64 -17.01
N LYS A 27 -12.80 6.55 -16.38
CA LYS A 27 -12.55 5.28 -17.06
C LYS A 27 -13.75 4.33 -17.06
N GLN A 28 -14.85 4.73 -16.44
CA GLN A 28 -16.10 3.97 -16.30
C GLN A 28 -15.89 2.52 -15.84
N GLN A 29 -15.05 2.33 -14.82
CA GLN A 29 -14.76 1.00 -14.30
C GLN A 29 -14.46 1.02 -12.80
N SER A 30 -14.67 -0.13 -12.15
CA SER A 30 -14.26 -0.34 -10.77
C SER A 30 -12.74 -0.35 -10.65
N ARG A 31 -12.20 0.46 -9.74
CA ARG A 31 -10.79 0.50 -9.37
C ARG A 31 -10.64 0.38 -7.87
N ALA A 32 -9.41 0.24 -7.40
CA ALA A 32 -9.12 0.20 -5.98
C ALA A 32 -7.79 0.88 -5.65
N LYS A 33 -7.79 1.64 -4.57
CA LYS A 33 -6.58 2.18 -3.95
C LYS A 33 -6.11 1.20 -2.87
N ARG A 34 -4.81 0.91 -2.85
CA ARG A 34 -4.19 0.01 -1.87
C ARG A 34 -3.17 0.77 -1.03
N THR A 35 -3.36 0.71 0.28
CA THR A 35 -2.45 1.32 1.26
C THR A 35 -1.76 0.21 2.03
N LEU A 36 -0.42 0.20 2.05
CA LEU A 36 0.36 -0.77 2.80
C LEU A 36 0.10 -0.59 4.30
N ILE A 37 -0.40 -1.63 4.96
CA ILE A 37 -0.57 -1.66 6.42
C ILE A 37 0.73 -2.16 7.07
N GLY A 38 1.29 -3.24 6.53
CA GLY A 38 2.46 -3.89 7.10
C GLY A 38 2.85 -5.19 6.42
N ARG A 39 3.85 -5.85 7.00
CA ARG A 39 4.25 -7.22 6.66
C ARG A 39 3.53 -8.20 7.57
N VAL A 40 3.14 -9.35 7.06
CA VAL A 40 2.58 -10.44 7.87
C VAL A 40 3.72 -11.26 8.45
N ASP A 41 3.71 -11.47 9.77
CA ASP A 41 4.59 -12.42 10.43
C ASP A 41 4.13 -13.85 10.11
N PRO A 42 4.97 -14.68 9.46
CA PRO A 42 4.59 -16.04 9.08
C PRO A 42 4.35 -16.98 10.29
N LYS A 43 4.84 -16.64 11.49
CA LYS A 43 4.66 -17.47 12.69
C LYS A 43 3.35 -17.20 13.41
N THR A 44 2.99 -15.92 13.54
CA THR A 44 1.82 -15.48 14.31
C THR A 44 0.62 -15.14 13.44
N GLY A 45 0.84 -14.86 12.15
CA GLY A 45 -0.18 -14.33 11.25
C GLY A 45 -0.51 -12.86 11.49
N GLU A 46 0.17 -12.20 12.43
CA GLU A 46 -0.08 -10.81 12.77
C GLU A 46 0.52 -9.85 11.73
N ILE A 47 -0.13 -8.70 11.56
CA ILE A 47 0.35 -7.65 10.65
C ILE A 47 1.29 -6.74 11.43
N VAL A 48 2.58 -6.88 11.16
CA VAL A 48 3.64 -6.02 11.70
C VAL A 48 3.76 -4.76 10.83
N PRO A 49 3.51 -3.55 11.39
CA PRO A 49 3.62 -2.32 10.64
C PRO A 49 5.03 -2.16 10.08
N THR A 50 5.15 -1.98 8.78
CA THR A 50 6.42 -1.54 8.19
C THR A 50 6.59 -0.06 8.44
N ARG A 51 7.81 0.35 8.80
CA ARG A 51 8.17 1.75 9.07
C ARG A 51 7.57 2.62 7.96
N ALA A 52 6.70 3.56 8.34
CA ALA A 52 6.04 4.43 7.38
C ALA A 52 7.10 5.14 6.55
N TYR A 53 7.15 4.85 5.24
CA TYR A 53 7.85 5.75 4.34
C TYR A 53 7.08 7.05 4.39
N ARG A 54 7.64 8.07 5.06
CA ARG A 54 7.10 9.42 5.11
C ARG A 54 7.07 9.95 3.68
N ARG A 55 6.00 9.66 2.95
CA ARG A 55 5.60 10.47 1.81
C ARG A 55 5.08 11.74 2.44
N GLU A 56 5.84 12.83 2.31
CA GLU A 56 5.32 14.17 2.51
C GLU A 56 4.08 14.31 1.63
N THR A 57 2.90 14.16 2.23
CA THR A 57 1.65 14.38 1.51
C THR A 57 1.33 15.87 1.54
N GLU A 58 1.59 16.49 0.39
CA GLU A 58 0.77 17.50 -0.27
C GLU A 58 0.67 18.92 0.34
N SER A 59 1.60 19.79 -0.07
CA SER A 59 1.29 21.15 -0.52
C SER A 59 2.29 21.53 -1.61
N GLY A 60 1.80 21.85 -2.82
CA GLY A 60 2.57 21.91 -4.06
C GLY A 60 3.91 22.66 -3.99
N ALA A 61 5.00 21.96 -4.29
CA ALA A 61 6.26 22.55 -4.74
C ALA A 61 7.07 21.47 -5.47
N PRO A 62 7.75 21.78 -6.59
CA PRO A 62 8.58 20.81 -7.27
C PRO A 62 9.80 20.48 -6.39
N ALA A 63 9.95 19.21 -6.04
CA ALA A 63 11.12 18.72 -5.33
C ALA A 63 12.35 18.84 -6.23
N LYS A 64 13.11 19.93 -6.05
CA LYS A 64 14.40 20.17 -6.68
C LYS A 64 15.36 19.05 -6.25
N LYS A 65 15.78 18.21 -7.21
CA LYS A 65 16.87 17.26 -6.99
C LYS A 65 18.13 18.04 -6.61
N ARG A 66 18.71 17.69 -5.45
CA ARG A 66 20.12 17.94 -5.15
C ARG A 66 20.93 16.82 -5.81
N GLY A 67 21.99 17.19 -6.53
CA GLY A 67 22.94 16.28 -7.17
C GLY A 67 22.98 16.49 -8.68
#